data_AF-A0A8X6HYN7-F1
#
_entry.id   AF-A0A8X6HYN7-F1
#
_cell.length_a   1.000
_cell.length_b   1.000
_cell.length_c   1.000
_cell.angle_alpha   90.00
_cell.angle_beta   90.00
_cell.angle_gamma   90.00
#
_symmetry.space_group_name_H-M   'P 1'
#
loop_
_entity.id
_entity.type
_entity.pdbx_description
1 polymer ?
#
loop_
_entity_poly.entity_id
_entity_poly.type
_entity_poly.pdbx_seq_one_letter_code
_entity_poly.pdbx_strand_id
1 'polypeptide(L)'
;MALSKFLDPKNDLSFKKIFGSEKNKNILIHFLNDILGFSGGNEIKEIEFLSTIMDPEIASDKQSIVDVLCKDSIGHRFVIEMQLARDKGFEKRAQLYAAKAYSRQLDKSVDYVSTHNIRDVKTNGHYLKDFQFVFIELPKFTKSRVEQLESIVDRWLFFFKYAEETTDEDLRKNSRKSTNNKLAYDELDKFAGMRKI
;
A
#
# COMPACT_ATOMS: atom_id res chain seq x y z
N MET A 1 30.29 -2.41 5.23
CA MET A 1 29.16 -1.78 4.52
C MET A 1 29.03 -0.36 5.04
N ALA A 2 29.03 0.65 4.16
CA ALA A 2 28.73 2.01 4.58
C ALA A 2 27.28 2.07 5.11
N LEU A 3 27.02 2.82 6.18
CA LEU A 3 25.65 3.08 6.61
C LEU A 3 24.92 3.83 5.49
N SER A 4 23.86 3.23 4.94
CA SER A 4 22.91 3.93 4.07
C SER A 4 22.23 5.04 4.86
N LYS A 5 21.98 6.18 4.20
CA LYS A 5 21.30 7.32 4.81
C LYS A 5 19.84 6.97 5.16
N PHE A 6 19.17 6.23 4.28
CA PHE A 6 17.77 5.83 4.45
C PHE A 6 17.66 4.34 4.77
N LEU A 7 16.61 3.97 5.52
CA LEU A 7 16.22 2.58 5.70
C LEU A 7 15.52 2.04 4.45
N ASP A 8 15.61 0.72 4.21
CA ASP A 8 14.83 0.08 3.16
C ASP A 8 13.32 0.25 3.43
N PRO A 9 12.55 0.96 2.57
CA PRO A 9 11.11 1.13 2.71
C PRO A 9 10.31 -0.15 2.43
N LYS A 10 10.94 -1.18 1.83
CA LYS A 10 10.32 -2.49 1.60
C LYS A 10 10.37 -3.38 2.85
N ASN A 11 11.17 -3.02 3.85
CA ASN A 11 11.17 -3.68 5.14
C ASN A 11 9.85 -3.41 5.87
N ASP A 12 9.27 -4.46 6.45
CA ASP A 12 7.99 -4.43 7.18
C ASP A 12 7.89 -3.26 8.19
N LEU A 13 8.95 -3.04 8.99
CA LEU A 13 8.96 -2.01 10.02
C LEU A 13 9.00 -0.60 9.41
N SER A 14 9.82 -0.40 8.38
CA SER A 14 9.92 0.88 7.68
C SER A 14 8.59 1.20 6.98
N PHE A 15 8.02 0.22 6.29
CA PHE A 15 6.77 0.35 5.57
C PHE A 15 5.62 0.75 6.50
N LYS A 16 5.42 0.01 7.60
CA LYS A 16 4.38 0.30 8.59
C LYS A 16 4.56 1.66 9.26
N LYS A 17 5.80 2.12 9.45
CA LYS A 17 6.06 3.46 9.99
C LYS A 17 5.68 4.58 9.02
N ILE A 18 6.04 4.43 7.75
CA ILE A 18 5.72 5.45 6.73
C ILE A 18 4.23 5.47 6.43
N PHE A 19 3.61 4.29 6.24
CA PHE A 19 2.26 4.19 5.68
C PHE A 19 1.19 3.76 6.68
N GLY A 20 1.54 3.17 7.83
CA GLY A 20 0.59 2.63 8.82
C GLY A 20 0.47 3.46 10.11
N SER A 21 1.01 4.68 10.13
CA SER A 21 0.98 5.55 11.32
C SER A 21 -0.02 6.68 11.16
N GLU A 22 -0.81 6.94 12.21
CA GLU A 22 -1.73 8.09 12.30
C GLU A 22 -1.06 9.43 11.97
N LYS A 23 0.21 9.61 12.37
CA LYS A 23 0.97 10.83 12.09
C LYS A 23 1.30 11.03 10.61
N ASN A 24 1.31 9.94 9.84
CA ASN A 24 1.76 9.90 8.45
C ASN A 24 0.62 9.58 7.47
N LYS A 25 -0.64 9.77 7.89
CA LYS A 25 -1.83 9.56 7.04
C LYS A 25 -1.74 10.27 5.70
N ASN A 26 -1.24 11.50 5.70
CA ASN A 26 -1.04 12.30 4.49
C ASN A 26 -0.10 11.61 3.48
N ILE A 27 0.96 10.94 3.93
CA ILE A 27 1.89 10.21 3.06
C ILE A 27 1.16 9.06 2.37
N LEU A 28 0.35 8.31 3.12
CA LEU A 28 -0.45 7.23 2.54
C LEU A 28 -1.52 7.75 1.58
N ILE A 29 -2.21 8.84 1.92
CA ILE A 29 -3.21 9.46 1.05
C ILE A 29 -2.57 9.89 -0.28
N HIS A 30 -1.44 10.59 -0.23
CA HIS A 30 -0.72 11.00 -1.43
C HIS A 30 -0.28 9.80 -2.26
N PHE A 31 0.27 8.78 -1.62
CA PHE A 31 0.66 7.54 -2.30
C PHE A 31 -0.53 6.88 -3.01
N LEU A 32 -1.66 6.71 -2.34
CA LEU A 32 -2.86 6.11 -2.93
C LEU A 32 -3.41 6.95 -4.08
N ASN A 33 -3.51 8.27 -3.92
CA ASN A 33 -3.98 9.14 -4.99
C ASN A 33 -3.05 9.10 -6.21
N ASP A 34 -1.74 9.13 -6.00
CA ASP A 34 -0.74 9.12 -7.07
C ASP A 34 -0.70 7.77 -7.82
N ILE A 35 -0.83 6.65 -7.11
CA ILE A 35 -0.81 5.30 -7.70
C ILE A 35 -2.13 4.97 -8.39
N LEU A 36 -3.27 5.34 -7.80
CA LEU A 36 -4.60 5.04 -8.34
C LEU A 36 -5.07 6.10 -9.36
N GLY A 37 -4.34 7.20 -9.50
CA GLY A 37 -4.70 8.30 -10.39
C GLY A 37 -5.91 9.10 -9.91
N PHE A 38 -6.20 9.06 -8.62
CA PHE A 38 -7.33 9.81 -8.04
C PHE A 38 -7.00 11.30 -7.98
N SER A 39 -7.90 12.11 -8.53
CA SER A 39 -7.78 13.56 -8.58
C SER A 39 -9.15 14.21 -8.62
N GLY A 40 -9.22 15.51 -8.31
CA GLY A 40 -10.47 16.27 -8.35
C GLY A 40 -11.52 15.71 -7.37
N GLY A 41 -12.70 15.38 -7.88
CA GLY A 41 -13.81 14.89 -7.07
C GLY A 41 -13.60 13.50 -6.45
N ASN A 42 -12.66 12.71 -7.01
CA ASN A 42 -12.38 11.33 -6.56
C ASN A 42 -11.15 11.25 -5.65
N GLU A 43 -10.51 12.38 -5.34
CA GLU A 43 -9.31 12.43 -4.50
C GLU A 43 -9.64 11.98 -3.07
N ILE A 44 -8.83 11.06 -2.53
CA ILE A 44 -8.89 10.70 -1.11
C ILE A 44 -8.41 11.89 -0.31
N LYS A 45 -9.26 12.39 0.59
CA LYS A 45 -8.93 13.52 1.48
C LYS A 45 -8.59 13.09 2.89
N GLU A 46 -9.15 11.96 3.31
CA GLU A 46 -9.00 11.44 4.66
C GLU A 46 -9.07 9.92 4.63
N ILE A 47 -8.38 9.30 5.57
CA ILE A 47 -8.44 7.86 5.82
C ILE A 47 -8.55 7.56 7.32
N GLU A 48 -9.19 6.45 7.64
CA GLU A 48 -9.21 5.84 8.97
C GLU A 48 -8.52 4.48 8.90
N PHE A 49 -7.50 4.25 9.74
CA PHE A 49 -6.87 2.92 9.85
C PHE A 49 -7.79 1.96 10.58
N LEU A 50 -7.95 0.77 10.02
CA LEU A 50 -8.73 -0.31 10.59
C LEU A 50 -7.79 -1.37 11.17
N SER A 51 -8.31 -2.19 12.09
CA SER A 51 -7.54 -3.34 12.61
C SER A 51 -7.08 -4.25 11.48
N THR A 52 -5.77 -4.48 11.41
CA THR A 52 -5.13 -5.36 10.42
C THR A 52 -5.37 -6.85 10.69
N ILE A 53 -5.86 -7.19 11.89
CA ILE A 53 -6.32 -8.53 12.23
C ILE A 53 -7.70 -8.73 11.59
N MET A 54 -7.69 -9.35 10.42
CA MET A 54 -8.92 -9.67 9.68
C MET A 54 -9.64 -10.92 10.21
N ASP A 55 -9.07 -11.63 11.18
CA ASP A 55 -9.73 -12.73 11.89
C ASP A 55 -8.94 -13.10 13.17
N PRO A 56 -9.50 -12.93 14.38
CA PRO A 56 -8.84 -13.34 15.62
C PRO A 56 -8.61 -14.87 15.72
N GLU A 57 -9.46 -15.69 15.10
CA GLU A 57 -9.36 -17.17 15.15
C GLU A 57 -8.24 -17.71 14.25
N ILE A 58 -7.83 -16.93 13.23
CA ILE A 58 -6.73 -17.25 12.31
C ILE A 58 -5.41 -16.63 12.80
N ALA A 59 -5.41 -15.89 13.93
CA ALA A 59 -4.21 -15.22 14.45
C ALA A 59 -3.06 -16.18 14.82
N SER A 60 -3.30 -17.48 14.97
CA SER A 60 -2.23 -18.47 15.16
C SER A 60 -1.39 -18.65 13.91
N ASP A 61 -1.98 -18.50 12.73
CA ASP A 61 -1.28 -18.44 11.45
C ASP A 61 -0.92 -16.98 11.16
N LYS A 62 0.35 -16.64 11.35
CA LYS A 62 0.96 -15.34 10.98
C LYS A 62 0.79 -14.94 9.49
N GLN A 63 0.00 -15.67 8.71
CA GLN A 63 -0.33 -15.45 7.30
C GLN A 63 -1.51 -14.47 7.08
N SER A 64 -2.17 -13.97 8.14
CA SER A 64 -3.42 -13.18 8.02
C SER A 64 -3.36 -11.74 8.58
N ILE A 65 -2.16 -11.16 8.76
CA ILE A 65 -2.01 -9.76 9.16
C ILE A 65 -1.65 -8.94 7.93
N VAL A 66 -2.54 -8.02 7.54
CA VAL A 66 -2.26 -7.05 6.48
C VAL A 66 -1.32 -5.97 6.98
N ASP A 67 -0.46 -5.45 6.12
CA ASP A 67 0.45 -4.38 6.51
C ASP A 67 -0.27 -3.08 6.83
N VAL A 68 -1.19 -2.66 5.94
CA VAL A 68 -2.07 -1.51 6.17
C VAL A 68 -3.48 -1.80 5.67
N LEU A 69 -4.46 -1.58 6.53
CA LEU A 69 -5.87 -1.57 6.19
C LEU A 69 -6.46 -0.20 6.55
N CYS A 70 -7.07 0.48 5.60
CA CYS A 70 -7.76 1.74 5.87
C CYS A 70 -9.04 1.88 5.06
N LYS A 71 -9.88 2.86 5.43
CA LYS A 71 -11.04 3.28 4.64
C LYS A 71 -11.01 4.79 4.40
N ASP A 72 -11.53 5.25 3.27
CA ASP A 72 -11.75 6.69 3.02
C ASP A 72 -13.08 7.19 3.60
N SER A 73 -13.38 8.48 3.39
CA SER A 73 -14.59 9.15 3.88
C SER A 73 -15.89 8.67 3.24
N ILE A 74 -15.82 8.00 2.08
CA ILE A 74 -16.98 7.45 1.37
C ILE A 74 -17.13 5.93 1.55
N GLY A 75 -16.23 5.33 2.34
CA GLY A 75 -16.30 3.93 2.75
C GLY A 75 -15.51 2.96 1.88
N HIS A 76 -14.75 3.43 0.89
CA HIS A 76 -13.85 2.56 0.13
C HIS A 76 -12.76 2.03 1.05
N ARG A 77 -12.50 0.73 0.99
CA ARG A 77 -11.47 0.07 1.79
C ARG A 77 -10.24 -0.21 0.95
N PHE A 78 -9.07 0.13 1.48
CA PHE A 78 -7.78 -0.12 0.87
C PHE A 78 -7.04 -1.15 1.72
N VAL A 79 -6.73 -2.29 1.09
CA VAL A 79 -5.89 -3.35 1.65
C VAL A 79 -4.53 -3.24 0.97
N ILE A 80 -3.49 -2.92 1.74
CA ILE A 80 -2.15 -2.66 1.19
C ILE A 80 -1.16 -3.65 1.81
N GLU A 81 -0.38 -4.29 0.94
CA GLU A 81 0.56 -5.35 1.25
C GLU A 81 1.90 -5.07 0.56
N MET A 82 2.99 -5.14 1.32
CA MET A 82 4.35 -5.05 0.79
C MET A 82 4.97 -6.45 0.74
N GLN A 83 5.50 -6.86 -0.42
CA GLN A 83 6.13 -8.17 -0.58
C GLN A 83 7.51 -8.02 -1.22
N LEU A 84 8.55 -8.52 -0.54
CA LEU A 84 9.94 -8.51 -1.03
C LEU A 84 10.19 -9.57 -2.12
N ALA A 85 9.42 -10.66 -2.12
CA ALA A 85 9.53 -11.76 -3.06
C ALA A 85 8.18 -12.10 -3.68
N ARG A 86 8.20 -12.66 -4.89
CA ARG A 86 7.00 -13.24 -5.51
C ARG A 86 6.54 -14.45 -4.71
N ASP A 87 5.53 -14.25 -3.88
CA ASP A 87 4.81 -15.34 -3.24
C ASP A 87 3.73 -15.87 -4.20
N LYS A 88 3.80 -17.15 -4.55
CA LYS A 88 2.80 -17.82 -5.42
C LYS A 88 1.38 -17.78 -4.81
N GLY A 89 1.26 -17.54 -3.50
CA GLY A 89 -0.01 -17.40 -2.79
C GLY A 89 -0.55 -15.97 -2.70
N PHE A 90 0.19 -14.96 -3.18
CA PHE A 90 -0.19 -13.55 -2.99
C PHE A 90 -1.56 -13.20 -3.58
N GLU A 91 -1.81 -13.61 -4.82
CA GLU A 91 -3.09 -13.37 -5.50
C GLU A 91 -4.25 -14.05 -4.75
N LYS A 92 -4.04 -15.27 -4.26
CA LYS A 92 -5.05 -15.99 -3.46
C LYS A 92 -5.31 -15.29 -2.12
N ARG A 93 -4.28 -14.74 -1.47
CA ARG A 93 -4.44 -13.92 -0.26
C ARG A 93 -5.20 -12.63 -0.56
N ALA A 94 -4.85 -11.92 -1.64
CA ALA A 94 -5.55 -10.72 -2.06
C ALA A 94 -7.04 -10.98 -2.34
N GLN A 95 -7.36 -12.09 -3.04
CA GLN A 95 -8.74 -12.54 -3.27
C GLN A 95 -9.45 -12.92 -1.96
N LEU A 96 -8.76 -13.61 -1.04
CA LEU A 96 -9.32 -13.93 0.28
C LEU A 96 -9.59 -12.67 1.11
N TYR A 97 -8.71 -11.67 1.06
CA TYR A 97 -8.89 -10.40 1.75
C TYR A 97 -10.03 -9.60 1.15
N ALA A 98 -10.14 -9.53 -0.17
CA ALA A 98 -11.28 -8.93 -0.86
C ALA A 98 -12.59 -9.61 -0.43
N ALA A 99 -12.63 -10.96 -0.43
CA ALA A 99 -13.78 -11.72 0.02
C ALA A 99 -14.11 -11.49 1.50
N LYS A 100 -13.12 -11.43 2.40
CA LYS A 100 -13.32 -11.15 3.83
C LYS A 100 -13.78 -9.72 4.10
N ALA A 101 -13.18 -8.75 3.40
CA ALA A 101 -13.58 -7.34 3.47
C ALA A 101 -15.04 -7.18 3.01
N TYR A 102 -15.44 -7.89 1.95
CA TYR A 102 -16.82 -7.98 1.47
C TYR A 102 -17.76 -8.67 2.46
N SER A 103 -17.41 -9.86 2.94
CA SER A 103 -18.26 -10.61 3.89
C SER A 103 -18.49 -9.85 5.19
N ARG A 104 -17.54 -9.01 5.63
CA ARG A 104 -17.70 -8.13 6.80
C ARG A 104 -18.52 -6.86 6.53
N GLN A 105 -18.86 -6.54 5.28
CA GLN A 105 -19.89 -5.55 4.96
C GLN A 105 -21.31 -6.13 5.12
N LEU A 106 -21.46 -7.46 5.12
CA LEU A 106 -22.75 -8.12 5.36
C LEU A 106 -23.01 -8.10 6.87
N ASP A 107 -24.00 -7.31 7.29
CA ASP A 107 -24.35 -7.12 8.69
C ASP A 107 -25.02 -8.38 9.31
N LYS A 108 -25.02 -8.41 10.64
CA LYS A 108 -25.19 -9.56 11.57
C LYS A 108 -26.54 -10.34 11.55
N SER A 109 -27.01 -10.85 10.42
CA SER A 109 -28.05 -11.90 10.43
C SER A 109 -27.84 -12.92 9.31
N VAL A 110 -27.15 -14.03 9.59
CA VAL A 110 -27.09 -15.17 8.67
C VAL A 110 -27.20 -16.48 9.48
N ASP A 111 -28.19 -17.29 9.12
CA ASP A 111 -28.54 -18.59 9.72
C ASP A 111 -27.47 -19.69 9.50
N TYR A 112 -27.72 -20.86 10.10
CA TYR A 112 -26.77 -21.97 10.40
C TYR A 112 -25.99 -22.61 9.24
N VAL A 113 -26.24 -22.26 7.97
CA VAL A 113 -25.42 -22.68 6.81
C VAL A 113 -25.42 -21.58 5.76
N SER A 114 -24.25 -21.19 5.25
CA SER A 114 -24.17 -20.26 4.12
C SER A 114 -23.01 -20.56 3.16
N THR A 115 -23.29 -20.41 1.86
CA THR A 115 -22.34 -20.58 0.75
C THR A 115 -22.49 -19.38 -0.19
N HIS A 116 -21.38 -18.73 -0.57
CA HIS A 116 -21.41 -17.48 -1.34
C HIS A 116 -20.42 -17.50 -2.50
N ASN A 117 -20.96 -17.29 -3.71
CA ASN A 117 -20.22 -17.04 -4.95
C ASN A 117 -20.84 -15.81 -5.62
N ILE A 118 -20.04 -14.91 -6.23
CA ILE A 118 -20.57 -13.76 -6.99
C ILE A 118 -20.23 -13.95 -8.46
N ARG A 119 -21.23 -14.38 -9.21
CA ARG A 119 -21.18 -14.58 -10.66
C ARG A 119 -22.54 -14.23 -11.23
N ASP A 120 -22.57 -13.69 -12.44
CA ASP A 120 -23.83 -13.57 -13.17
C ASP A 120 -24.25 -14.93 -13.74
N VAL A 121 -25.53 -15.27 -13.54
CA VAL A 121 -26.03 -16.64 -13.72
C VAL A 121 -26.36 -16.99 -15.17
N LYS A 122 -26.72 -15.99 -16.00
CA LYS A 122 -27.13 -16.23 -17.39
C LYS A 122 -26.02 -15.96 -18.39
N THR A 123 -25.11 -15.04 -18.05
CA THR A 123 -23.99 -14.65 -18.91
C THR A 123 -22.67 -15.31 -18.49
N ASN A 124 -22.59 -15.85 -17.26
CA ASN A 124 -21.34 -16.30 -16.62
C ASN A 124 -20.29 -15.19 -16.51
N GLY A 125 -20.73 -13.93 -16.62
CA GLY A 125 -19.87 -12.75 -16.53
C GLY A 125 -19.55 -12.36 -15.08
N HIS A 126 -18.41 -11.71 -14.90
CA HIS A 126 -17.95 -11.18 -13.62
C HIS A 126 -18.37 -9.71 -13.48
N TYR A 127 -19.15 -9.40 -12.44
CA TYR A 127 -19.71 -8.07 -12.20
C TYR A 127 -19.21 -7.40 -10.91
N LEU A 128 -18.17 -7.93 -10.29
CA LEU A 128 -17.49 -7.28 -9.16
C LEU A 128 -16.75 -6.04 -9.67
N LYS A 129 -17.49 -4.93 -9.86
CA LYS A 129 -16.98 -3.61 -10.24
C LYS A 129 -16.35 -2.86 -9.07
N ASP A 130 -16.65 -3.29 -7.85
CA ASP A 130 -16.26 -2.62 -6.60
C ASP A 130 -14.90 -3.11 -6.05
N PHE A 131 -14.23 -4.01 -6.78
CA PHE A 131 -12.92 -4.52 -6.41
C PHE A 131 -11.89 -4.20 -7.49
N GLN A 132 -10.83 -3.51 -7.08
CA GLN A 132 -9.68 -3.22 -7.91
C GLN A 132 -8.44 -3.82 -7.27
N PHE A 133 -7.69 -4.60 -8.05
CA PHE A 133 -6.36 -5.07 -7.65
C PHE A 133 -5.31 -4.26 -8.41
N VAL A 134 -4.39 -3.66 -7.67
CA VAL A 134 -3.25 -2.94 -8.24
C VAL A 134 -1.97 -3.63 -7.78
N PHE A 135 -1.27 -4.25 -8.74
CA PHE A 135 -0.01 -4.93 -8.50
C PHE A 135 1.15 -4.06 -8.95
N ILE A 136 2.03 -3.71 -8.01
CA ILE A 136 3.28 -3.00 -8.31
C ILE A 136 4.42 -4.01 -8.33
N GLU A 137 4.99 -4.28 -9.50
CA GLU A 137 6.10 -5.22 -9.68
C GLU A 137 7.44 -4.48 -9.82
N LEU A 138 8.09 -4.16 -8.69
CA LEU A 138 9.37 -3.44 -8.64
C LEU A 138 10.51 -4.05 -9.49
N PRO A 139 10.63 -5.38 -9.68
CA PRO A 139 11.65 -5.95 -10.58
C PRO A 139 11.51 -5.47 -12.03
N LYS A 140 10.29 -5.13 -12.47
CA LYS A 140 10.03 -4.63 -13.83
C LYS A 140 10.36 -3.14 -14.01
N PHE A 141 10.55 -2.39 -12.92
CA PHE A 141 10.93 -0.98 -12.97
C PHE A 141 12.43 -0.84 -13.27
N THR A 142 12.81 -0.28 -14.42
CA THR A 142 14.21 -0.24 -14.90
C THR A 142 14.90 1.13 -14.78
N LYS A 143 14.15 2.19 -14.45
CA LYS A 143 14.65 3.55 -14.32
C LYS A 143 15.49 3.68 -13.05
N SER A 144 16.80 3.87 -13.18
CA SER A 144 17.75 3.88 -12.06
C SER A 144 18.31 5.26 -11.73
N ARG A 145 17.94 6.30 -12.48
CA ARG A 145 18.36 7.69 -12.24
C ARG A 145 17.18 8.63 -12.18
N VAL A 146 17.28 9.68 -11.36
CA VAL A 146 16.21 10.67 -11.15
C VAL A 146 15.82 11.38 -12.45
N GLU A 147 16.76 11.55 -13.38
CA GLU A 147 16.54 12.18 -14.68
C GLU A 147 15.61 11.37 -15.59
N GLN A 148 15.50 10.06 -15.37
CA GLN A 148 14.65 9.14 -16.15
C GLN A 148 13.20 9.13 -15.65
N LEU A 149 12.92 9.74 -14.49
CA LEU A 149 11.59 9.73 -13.86
C LEU A 149 10.68 10.75 -14.54
N GLU A 150 9.64 10.23 -15.19
CA GLU A 150 8.72 10.99 -16.04
C GLU A 150 7.38 11.22 -15.31
N SER A 151 6.94 10.23 -14.54
CA SER A 151 5.66 10.28 -13.82
C SER A 151 5.83 10.36 -12.30
N ILE A 152 4.75 10.72 -11.59
CA ILE A 152 4.70 10.63 -10.12
C ILE A 152 4.80 9.18 -9.64
N VAL A 153 4.21 8.25 -10.40
CA VAL A 153 4.34 6.81 -10.15
C VAL A 153 5.81 6.38 -10.21
N ASP A 154 6.58 6.81 -11.22
CA ASP A 154 8.01 6.51 -11.31
C ASP A 154 8.77 6.95 -10.06
N ARG A 155 8.38 8.08 -9.44
CA ARG A 155 9.03 8.59 -8.23
C ARG A 155 8.73 7.73 -7.01
N TRP A 156 7.50 7.21 -6.89
CA TRP A 156 7.15 6.24 -5.85
C TRP A 156 7.88 4.90 -6.06
N LEU A 157 7.95 4.40 -7.30
CA LEU A 157 8.69 3.17 -7.60
C LEU A 157 10.19 3.33 -7.35
N PHE A 158 10.74 4.50 -7.71
CA PHE A 158 12.13 4.85 -7.42
C PHE A 158 12.39 4.91 -5.91
N PHE A 159 11.48 5.51 -5.13
CA PHE A 159 11.56 5.49 -3.67
C PHE A 159 11.63 4.07 -3.12
N PHE A 160 10.69 3.19 -3.49
CA PHE A 160 10.71 1.81 -2.99
C PHE A 160 11.94 1.00 -3.41
N LYS A 161 12.47 1.27 -4.62
CA LYS A 161 13.59 0.51 -5.16
C LYS A 161 14.96 1.02 -4.71
N TYR A 162 15.13 2.34 -4.62
CA TYR A 162 16.44 2.99 -4.50
C TYR A 162 16.57 3.95 -3.30
N ALA A 163 15.64 3.94 -2.34
CA ALA A 163 15.72 4.84 -1.17
C ALA A 163 17.07 4.76 -0.46
N GLU A 164 17.63 3.56 -0.25
CA GLU A 164 18.90 3.38 0.46
C GLU A 164 20.11 3.98 -0.27
N GLU A 165 20.07 4.02 -1.61
CA GLU A 165 21.12 4.60 -2.45
C GLU A 165 20.85 6.07 -2.82
N THR A 166 19.69 6.63 -2.43
CA THR A 166 19.31 8.00 -2.81
C THR A 166 20.19 9.02 -2.09
N THR A 167 20.82 9.92 -2.85
CA THR A 167 21.67 10.99 -2.33
C THR A 167 20.91 12.30 -2.10
N ASP A 168 21.53 13.26 -1.40
CA ASP A 168 20.95 14.60 -1.23
C ASP A 168 20.81 15.36 -2.55
N GLU A 169 21.68 15.09 -3.52
CA GLU A 169 21.56 15.66 -4.87
C GLU A 169 20.33 15.10 -5.58
N ASP A 170 20.09 13.78 -5.47
CA ASP A 170 18.90 13.12 -6.02
C ASP A 170 17.62 13.68 -5.41
N LEU A 171 17.59 13.92 -4.09
CA LEU A 171 16.45 14.55 -3.42
C LEU A 171 16.21 15.98 -3.90
N ARG A 172 17.27 16.78 -4.11
CA ARG A 172 17.16 18.13 -4.67
C ARG A 172 16.61 18.11 -6.10
N LYS A 173 17.04 17.16 -6.93
CA LYS A 173 16.50 16.98 -8.29
C LYS A 173 15.05 16.50 -8.28
N ASN A 174 14.70 15.60 -7.36
CA ASN A 174 13.37 15.03 -7.23
C ASN A 174 12.34 16.05 -6.72
N SER A 175 12.69 16.80 -5.66
CA SER A 175 11.84 17.79 -5.01
C SER A 175 11.46 18.98 -5.90
N ARG A 176 12.29 19.31 -6.90
CA ARG A 176 11.94 20.33 -7.92
C ARG A 176 10.77 19.90 -8.81
N LYS A 177 10.45 18.60 -8.87
CA LYS A 177 9.43 18.05 -9.77
C LYS A 177 8.23 17.43 -9.05
N SER A 178 8.31 17.16 -7.74
CA SER A 178 7.23 16.57 -6.95
C SER A 178 7.41 16.86 -5.46
N THR A 179 6.35 17.31 -4.80
CA THR A 179 6.32 17.58 -3.35
C THR A 179 5.89 16.37 -2.53
N ASN A 180 5.06 15.48 -3.08
CA ASN A 180 4.31 14.50 -2.29
C ASN A 180 5.19 13.36 -1.75
N ASN A 181 6.02 12.76 -2.61
CA ASN A 181 6.90 11.66 -2.23
C ASN A 181 8.10 12.10 -1.37
N LYS A 182 8.38 13.41 -1.29
CA LYS A 182 9.44 13.95 -0.41
C LYS A 182 9.13 13.68 1.07
N LEU A 183 7.86 13.77 1.46
CA LEU A 183 7.43 13.51 2.85
C LEU A 183 7.82 12.09 3.30
N ALA A 184 7.76 11.11 2.40
CA ALA A 184 8.17 9.73 2.69
C ALA A 184 9.69 9.61 2.93
N TYR A 185 10.52 10.35 2.17
CA TYR A 185 11.96 10.42 2.41
C TYR A 185 12.30 11.14 3.72
N ASP A 186 11.64 12.27 3.99
CA ASP A 186 11.85 13.04 5.22
C ASP A 186 11.50 12.19 6.46
N GLU A 187 10.45 11.37 6.36
CA GLU A 187 10.06 10.46 7.43
C GLU A 187 11.07 9.32 7.62
N LEU A 188 11.64 8.75 6.55
CA LEU A 188 12.73 7.77 6.65
C LEU A 188 14.00 8.34 7.30
N ASP A 189 14.36 9.59 6.98
CA ASP A 189 15.57 10.25 7.52
C ASP A 189 15.52 10.37 9.05
N LYS A 190 14.35 10.77 9.58
CA LYS A 190 14.12 10.86 11.04
C LYS A 190 14.42 9.55 11.76
N PHE A 191 14.08 8.41 11.14
CA PHE A 191 14.29 7.09 11.73
C PHE A 191 15.72 6.58 11.58
N ALA A 192 16.42 6.92 10.50
CA ALA A 192 17.84 6.63 10.39
C ALA A 192 18.66 7.34 11.47
N GLY A 193 18.23 8.55 11.88
CA GLY A 193 18.81 9.28 13.01
C GLY A 193 18.69 8.57 14.36
N MET A 194 17.58 7.84 14.61
CA MET A 194 17.39 7.05 15.84
C MET A 194 18.30 5.82 15.94
N ARG A 195 18.91 5.40 14.84
CA ARG A 195 19.83 4.26 14.77
C ARG A 195 21.25 4.61 15.24
N LYS A 196 21.52 5.90 15.49
CA LYS A 196 22.82 6.45 15.90
C LYS A 196 22.90 6.84 17.39
N ILE A 197 21.87 6.51 18.17
CA ILE A 197 21.81 6.76 19.63
C ILE A 197 21.93 5.44 20.36
#